data_AF-A0A0C3FLP2-F1
#
_entry.id   AF-A0A0C3FLP2-F1
#
_cell.length_a   1.000
_cell.length_b   1.000
_cell.length_c   1.000
_cell.angle_alpha   90.00
_cell.angle_beta   90.00
_cell.angle_gamma   90.00
#
_symmetry.space_group_name_H-M   'P 1'
#
loop_
_entity.id
_entity.type
_entity.pdbx_description
1 polymer ?
#
loop_
_entity_poly.entity_id
_entity_poly.type
_entity_poly.pdbx_seq_one_letter_code
_entity_poly.pdbx_strand_id
1 'polypeptide(L)'
;MSSEAEQLAAKLAEIAGSRKKKEEHRQQMELEVEQERLEEERLREELERMRVEEQRKQEAAKAAAEEPKKAEEFVRMEHEVLLECRRLADVREAQWHAEAEAEKGKKRDREESEIEVMVGSLLEEGGVVWRTKEGRICDGCAKSGVKCFWRDDSRWAKACRECNTLKRLCTKDGVGQKGLEAGPSKKRKVDKGKGKEKEVDMWEHLML
;
A
#
# COMPACT_ATOMS: atom_id res chain seq x y z
N MET A 1 -105.86 4.07 -11.99
CA MET A 1 -105.17 4.79 -13.08
C MET A 1 -103.86 5.30 -12.48
N SER A 2 -102.76 4.59 -12.69
CA SER A 2 -101.43 5.11 -12.29
C SER A 2 -101.18 6.37 -13.11
N SER A 3 -100.77 7.45 -12.45
CA SER A 3 -100.61 8.74 -13.12
C SER A 3 -99.41 8.70 -14.06
N GLU A 4 -99.45 9.42 -15.18
CA GLU A 4 -98.34 9.49 -16.15
C GLU A 4 -97.00 9.86 -15.49
N ALA A 5 -97.04 10.61 -14.38
CA ALA A 5 -95.89 10.97 -13.58
C ALA A 5 -95.21 9.75 -12.94
N GLU A 6 -95.97 8.75 -12.46
CA GLU A 6 -95.40 7.52 -11.88
C GLU A 6 -94.70 6.67 -12.94
N GLN A 7 -95.26 6.61 -14.16
CA GLN A 7 -94.65 5.89 -15.28
C GLN A 7 -93.35 6.55 -15.75
N LEU A 8 -93.31 7.89 -15.78
CA LEU A 8 -92.09 8.64 -16.10
C LEU A 8 -91.01 8.44 -15.02
N ALA A 9 -91.39 8.50 -13.74
CA ALA A 9 -90.46 8.27 -12.63
C ALA A 9 -89.84 6.87 -12.68
N ALA A 10 -90.65 5.84 -12.96
CA ALA A 10 -90.16 4.47 -13.11
C ALA A 10 -89.15 4.34 -14.27
N LYS A 11 -89.44 4.92 -15.45
CA LYS A 11 -88.53 4.91 -16.59
C LYS A 11 -87.21 5.64 -16.31
N LEU A 12 -87.27 6.77 -15.59
CA LEU A 12 -86.05 7.49 -15.19
C LEU A 12 -85.20 6.68 -14.20
N ALA A 13 -85.84 5.97 -13.26
CA ALA A 13 -85.13 5.09 -12.34
C ALA A 13 -84.47 3.90 -13.07
N GLU A 14 -85.13 3.32 -14.06
CA GLU A 14 -84.55 2.25 -14.90
C GLU A 14 -83.35 2.75 -15.72
N ILE A 15 -83.45 3.94 -16.32
CA ILE A 15 -82.33 4.57 -17.06
C ILE A 15 -81.16 4.86 -16.12
N ALA A 16 -81.43 5.41 -14.93
CA ALA A 16 -80.40 5.68 -13.92
C ALA A 16 -79.72 4.38 -13.46
N GLY A 17 -80.49 3.32 -13.20
CA GLY A 17 -79.96 2.01 -12.84
C GLY A 17 -79.12 1.37 -13.94
N SER A 18 -79.55 1.48 -15.20
CA SER A 18 -78.79 1.01 -16.37
C SER A 18 -77.47 1.76 -16.52
N ARG A 19 -77.46 3.08 -16.33
CA ARG A 19 -76.23 3.89 -16.36
C ARG A 19 -75.28 3.50 -15.24
N LYS A 20 -75.79 3.33 -14.02
CA LYS A 20 -74.99 2.91 -12.86
C LYS A 20 -74.31 1.56 -13.11
N LYS A 21 -75.05 0.56 -13.59
CA LYS A 21 -74.49 -0.77 -13.92
C LYS A 21 -73.42 -0.71 -15.01
N LYS A 22 -73.62 0.13 -16.04
CA LYS A 22 -72.61 0.33 -17.10
C LYS A 22 -71.34 1.00 -16.57
N GLU A 23 -71.49 1.94 -15.64
CA GLU A 23 -70.36 2.61 -15.01
C GLU A 23 -69.57 1.66 -14.09
N GLU A 24 -70.27 0.89 -13.25
CA GLU A 24 -69.65 -0.15 -12.41
C GLU A 24 -68.89 -1.18 -13.26
N HIS A 25 -69.46 -1.62 -14.38
CA HIS A 25 -68.77 -2.52 -15.32
C HIS A 25 -67.54 -1.86 -15.95
N ARG A 26 -67.61 -0.56 -16.30
CA ARG A 26 -66.44 0.17 -16.84
C ARG A 26 -65.32 0.22 -15.80
N GLN A 27 -65.65 0.55 -14.55
CA GLN A 27 -64.69 0.60 -13.45
C GLN A 27 -64.07 -0.77 -13.16
N GLN A 28 -64.84 -1.85 -13.24
CA GLN A 28 -64.30 -3.21 -13.12
C GLN A 28 -63.29 -3.54 -14.21
N MET A 29 -63.60 -3.20 -15.48
CA MET A 29 -62.67 -3.40 -16.59
C MET A 29 -61.39 -2.57 -16.44
N GLU A 30 -61.50 -1.32 -15.96
CA GLU A 30 -60.34 -0.45 -15.73
C GLU A 30 -59.42 -1.01 -14.64
N LEU A 31 -60.00 -1.53 -13.54
CA LEU A 31 -59.24 -2.17 -12.47
C LEU A 31 -58.56 -3.47 -12.93
N GLU A 32 -59.24 -4.28 -13.75
CA GLU A 32 -58.67 -5.52 -14.30
C GLU A 32 -57.46 -5.22 -15.20
N VAL A 33 -57.56 -4.20 -16.06
CA VAL A 33 -56.45 -3.74 -16.91
C VAL A 33 -55.29 -3.21 -16.07
N GLU A 34 -55.56 -2.44 -15.02
CA GLU A 34 -54.51 -1.94 -14.12
C GLU A 34 -53.80 -3.09 -13.38
N GLN A 35 -54.56 -4.08 -12.92
CA GLN A 35 -54.01 -5.28 -12.30
C GLN A 35 -53.12 -6.07 -13.27
N GLU A 36 -53.57 -6.29 -14.51
CA GLU A 36 -52.79 -6.99 -15.52
C GLU A 36 -51.47 -6.26 -15.82
N ARG A 37 -51.49 -4.93 -15.89
CA ARG A 37 -50.28 -4.12 -16.08
C ARG A 37 -49.29 -4.27 -14.93
N LEU A 38 -49.77 -4.29 -13.68
CA LEU A 38 -48.91 -4.48 -12.51
C LEU A 38 -48.32 -5.90 -12.47
N GLU A 39 -49.09 -6.92 -12.85
CA GLU A 39 -48.60 -8.29 -12.95
C GLU A 39 -47.53 -8.43 -14.05
N GLU A 40 -47.73 -7.79 -15.21
CA GLU A 40 -46.74 -7.76 -16.28
C GLU A 40 -45.45 -7.07 -15.85
N GLU A 41 -45.54 -5.93 -15.15
CA GLU A 41 -44.38 -5.20 -14.62
C GLU A 41 -43.60 -6.06 -13.62
N ARG A 42 -44.29 -6.73 -12.69
CA ARG A 42 -43.66 -7.65 -11.73
C ARG A 42 -42.92 -8.80 -12.43
N LEU A 43 -43.52 -9.39 -13.46
CA LEU A 43 -42.90 -10.45 -14.24
C LEU A 43 -41.66 -9.95 -15.00
N ARG A 44 -41.71 -8.74 -15.56
CA ARG A 44 -40.55 -8.12 -16.22
C ARG A 44 -39.40 -7.88 -15.24
N GLU A 45 -39.68 -7.35 -14.06
CA GLU A 45 -38.66 -7.16 -13.02
C GLU A 45 -38.05 -8.48 -12.55
N GLU A 46 -38.86 -9.53 -12.41
CA GLU A 46 -38.38 -10.87 -12.01
C GLU A 46 -37.47 -11.47 -13.08
N LEU A 47 -37.85 -11.36 -14.36
CA LEU A 47 -37.00 -11.78 -15.48
C LEU A 47 -35.69 -10.99 -15.55
N GLU A 48 -35.72 -9.69 -15.28
CA GLU A 48 -34.52 -8.86 -15.24
C GLU A 48 -33.60 -9.28 -14.08
N ARG A 49 -34.16 -9.50 -12.88
CA ARG A 49 -33.41 -10.03 -11.73
C ARG A 49 -32.73 -11.37 -12.07
N MET A 50 -33.45 -12.29 -12.70
CA MET A 50 -32.91 -13.59 -13.12
C MET A 50 -31.77 -13.44 -14.13
N ARG A 51 -31.90 -12.53 -15.12
CA ARG A 51 -30.83 -12.26 -16.09
C ARG A 51 -29.57 -11.69 -15.44
N VAL A 52 -29.73 -10.74 -14.50
CA VAL A 52 -28.60 -10.16 -13.76
C VAL A 52 -27.93 -11.22 -12.89
N GLU A 53 -28.71 -12.08 -12.23
CA GLU A 53 -28.14 -13.18 -11.43
C GLU A 53 -27.39 -14.19 -12.31
N GLU A 54 -27.92 -14.54 -13.47
CA GLU A 54 -27.25 -15.42 -14.43
C GLU A 54 -25.96 -14.79 -14.95
N GLN A 55 -25.96 -13.52 -15.31
CA GLN A 55 -24.75 -12.80 -15.73
C GLN A 55 -23.70 -12.81 -14.62
N ARG A 56 -24.08 -12.54 -13.37
CA ARG A 56 -23.17 -12.62 -12.21
C ARG A 56 -22.60 -14.03 -12.03
N LYS A 57 -23.42 -15.07 -12.21
CA LYS A 57 -22.95 -16.47 -12.16
C LYS A 57 -21.96 -16.76 -13.28
N GLN A 58 -22.21 -16.28 -14.50
CA GLN A 58 -21.30 -16.45 -15.63
C GLN A 58 -19.98 -15.70 -15.42
N GLU A 59 -20.02 -14.47 -14.90
CA GLU A 59 -18.83 -13.69 -14.58
C GLU A 59 -18.01 -14.33 -13.46
N ALA A 60 -18.67 -14.80 -12.40
CA ALA A 60 -18.01 -15.53 -11.32
C ALA A 60 -17.36 -16.83 -11.84
N ALA A 61 -18.04 -17.57 -12.72
CA ALA A 61 -17.48 -18.77 -13.33
C ALA A 61 -16.28 -18.45 -14.23
N LYS A 62 -16.32 -17.36 -15.00
CA LYS A 62 -15.17 -16.90 -15.80
C LYS A 62 -13.99 -16.49 -14.93
N ALA A 63 -14.24 -15.71 -13.87
CA ALA A 63 -13.20 -15.30 -12.93
C ALA A 63 -12.54 -16.52 -12.25
N ALA A 64 -13.35 -17.49 -11.79
CA ALA A 64 -12.86 -18.73 -11.21
C ALA A 64 -12.06 -19.59 -12.20
N ALA A 65 -12.34 -19.50 -13.50
CA ALA A 65 -11.58 -20.19 -14.55
C ALA A 65 -10.27 -19.47 -14.95
N GLU A 66 -10.17 -18.16 -14.73
CA GLU A 66 -8.95 -17.38 -15.00
C GLU A 66 -7.93 -17.41 -13.86
N GLU A 67 -8.38 -17.42 -12.61
CA GLU A 67 -7.51 -17.51 -11.43
C GLU A 67 -6.46 -18.63 -11.49
N PRO A 68 -6.82 -19.91 -11.79
CA PRO A 68 -5.83 -20.98 -11.85
C PRO A 68 -4.81 -20.78 -12.98
N LYS A 69 -5.21 -20.16 -14.10
CA LYS A 69 -4.29 -19.86 -15.20
C LYS A 69 -3.25 -18.82 -14.80
N LYS A 70 -3.67 -17.77 -14.09
CA LYS A 70 -2.77 -16.74 -13.55
C LYS A 70 -1.82 -17.33 -12.51
N ALA A 71 -2.32 -18.20 -11.64
CA ALA A 71 -1.50 -18.90 -10.66
C ALA A 71 -0.47 -19.83 -11.32
N GLU A 72 -0.88 -20.61 -12.33
CA GLU A 72 0.02 -21.50 -13.08
C GLU A 72 1.11 -20.71 -13.83
N GLU A 73 0.73 -19.59 -14.46
CA GLU A 73 1.67 -18.71 -15.14
C GLU A 73 2.69 -18.10 -14.16
N PHE A 74 2.24 -17.68 -12.97
CA PHE A 74 3.11 -17.18 -11.93
C PHE A 74 4.10 -18.24 -11.44
N VAL A 75 3.63 -19.45 -11.17
CA VAL A 75 4.50 -20.59 -10.76
C VAL A 75 5.51 -20.93 -11.85
N ARG A 76 5.10 -20.90 -13.13
CA ARG A 76 6.01 -21.11 -14.26
C ARG A 76 7.11 -20.05 -14.32
N MET A 77 6.74 -18.78 -14.12
CA MET A 77 7.70 -17.66 -14.09
C MET A 77 8.66 -17.78 -12.91
N GLU A 78 8.18 -18.10 -11.70
CA GLU A 78 9.05 -18.32 -10.53
C GLU A 78 10.04 -19.46 -10.77
N HIS A 79 9.57 -20.57 -11.35
CA HIS A 79 10.44 -21.69 -11.70
C HIS A 79 11.52 -21.30 -12.72
N GLU A 80 11.17 -20.52 -13.73
CA GLU A 80 12.13 -20.02 -14.73
C GLU A 80 13.19 -19.10 -14.09
N VAL A 81 12.77 -18.19 -13.21
CA VAL A 81 13.69 -17.33 -12.45
C VAL A 81 14.64 -18.16 -11.58
N LEU A 82 14.12 -19.18 -10.89
CA LEU A 82 14.94 -20.07 -10.08
C LEU A 82 15.97 -20.85 -10.90
N LEU A 83 15.58 -21.31 -12.09
CA LEU A 83 16.52 -21.97 -13.02
C LEU A 83 17.63 -21.03 -13.46
N GLU A 84 17.30 -19.77 -13.77
CA GLU A 84 18.30 -18.79 -14.18
C GLU A 84 19.24 -18.40 -13.03
N CYS A 85 18.71 -18.22 -11.81
CA CYS A 85 19.53 -18.01 -10.62
C CYS A 85 20.51 -19.17 -10.39
N ARG A 86 20.08 -20.42 -10.60
CA ARG A 86 20.96 -21.59 -10.52
C ARG A 86 22.08 -21.52 -11.55
N ARG A 87 21.76 -21.24 -12.82
CA ARG A 87 22.78 -21.10 -13.87
C ARG A 87 23.82 -20.03 -13.54
N LEU A 88 23.38 -18.89 -13.01
CA LEU A 88 24.30 -17.81 -12.61
C LEU A 88 25.19 -18.21 -11.43
N ALA A 89 24.65 -18.98 -10.47
CA ALA A 89 25.44 -19.52 -9.36
C ALA A 89 26.52 -20.48 -9.86
N ASP A 90 26.18 -21.41 -10.76
CA ASP A 90 27.12 -22.36 -11.35
C ASP A 90 28.26 -21.62 -12.11
N VAL A 91 27.92 -20.58 -12.89
CA VAL A 91 28.92 -19.75 -13.58
C VAL A 91 29.83 -19.03 -12.60
N ARG A 92 29.28 -18.47 -11.52
CA ARG A 92 30.07 -17.77 -10.49
C ARG A 92 30.98 -18.73 -9.72
N GLU A 93 30.51 -19.92 -9.41
CA GLU A 93 31.32 -20.97 -8.78
C GLU A 93 32.49 -21.38 -9.68
N ALA A 94 32.23 -21.59 -10.98
CA ALA A 94 33.28 -21.88 -11.96
C ALA A 94 34.32 -20.75 -12.08
N GLN A 95 33.87 -19.48 -12.07
CA GLN A 95 34.77 -18.32 -12.08
C GLN A 95 35.64 -18.26 -10.83
N TRP A 96 35.04 -18.45 -9.65
CA TRP A 96 35.77 -18.45 -8.38
C TRP A 96 36.83 -19.56 -8.34
N HIS A 97 36.50 -20.76 -8.81
CA HIS A 97 37.48 -21.84 -8.93
C HIS A 97 38.61 -21.52 -9.90
N ALA A 98 38.31 -20.92 -11.06
CA ALA A 98 39.34 -20.52 -12.02
C ALA A 98 40.30 -19.45 -11.46
N GLU A 99 39.78 -18.47 -10.73
CA GLU A 99 40.58 -17.45 -10.04
C GLU A 99 41.47 -18.07 -8.94
N ALA A 100 40.91 -18.98 -8.14
CA ALA A 100 41.65 -19.69 -7.10
C ALA A 100 42.80 -20.53 -7.67
N GLU A 101 42.62 -21.19 -8.81
CA GLU A 101 43.68 -21.92 -9.50
C GLU A 101 44.74 -20.99 -10.10
N ALA A 102 44.34 -19.83 -10.65
CA ALA A 102 45.28 -18.84 -11.18
C ALA A 102 46.21 -18.25 -10.09
N GLU A 103 45.70 -18.09 -8.87
CA GLU A 103 46.47 -17.55 -7.74
C GLU A 103 47.44 -18.56 -7.12
N LYS A 104 47.25 -19.89 -7.29
CA LYS A 104 48.15 -20.92 -6.75
C LYS A 104 49.58 -20.87 -7.33
N GLY A 105 49.80 -20.12 -8.42
CA GLY A 105 51.10 -19.99 -9.09
C GLY A 105 51.90 -18.72 -8.73
N LYS A 106 51.30 -17.70 -8.09
CA LYS A 106 52.03 -16.48 -7.74
C LYS A 106 52.80 -16.67 -6.44
N LYS A 107 54.11 -16.90 -6.56
CA LYS A 107 55.05 -16.63 -5.45
C LYS A 107 54.88 -15.16 -5.06
N ARG A 108 54.23 -14.91 -3.93
CA ARG A 108 54.19 -13.57 -3.33
C ARG A 108 55.60 -13.23 -2.92
N ASP A 109 56.23 -12.31 -3.64
CA ASP A 109 57.40 -11.62 -3.12
C ASP A 109 56.97 -10.96 -1.81
N ARG A 110 57.66 -11.37 -0.75
CA ARG A 110 57.42 -10.97 0.64
C ARG A 110 57.88 -9.53 0.80
N GLU A 111 57.11 -8.58 0.30
CA GLU A 111 57.25 -7.19 0.74
C GLU A 111 56.67 -7.10 2.16
N GLU A 112 57.56 -6.83 3.12
CA GLU A 112 57.26 -6.47 4.51
C GLU A 112 56.44 -5.18 4.53
N SER A 113 55.14 -5.29 4.26
CA SER A 113 54.19 -4.22 4.48
C SER A 113 53.73 -4.32 5.92
N GLU A 114 54.07 -3.29 6.69
CA GLU A 114 53.59 -2.89 8.01
C GLU A 114 52.19 -3.46 8.28
N ILE A 115 52.15 -4.61 8.95
CA ILE A 115 50.93 -5.36 9.20
C ILE A 115 50.17 -4.60 10.29
N GLU A 116 49.03 -3.99 9.94
CA GLU A 116 47.97 -3.74 10.91
C GLU A 116 47.54 -5.09 11.49
N VAL A 117 48.17 -5.50 12.60
CA VAL A 117 47.88 -6.75 13.30
C VAL A 117 46.55 -6.56 14.04
N MET A 118 45.45 -6.89 13.38
CA MET A 118 44.12 -6.93 14.00
C MET A 118 43.96 -8.23 14.83
N VAL A 119 44.61 -8.29 16.00
CA VAL A 119 44.43 -9.40 16.95
C VAL A 119 43.30 -9.05 17.92
N GLY A 120 42.10 -9.54 17.60
CA GLY A 120 40.94 -9.47 18.50
C GLY A 120 40.35 -8.06 18.68
N SER A 121 39.93 -7.78 19.92
CA SER A 121 39.26 -6.54 20.36
C SER A 121 40.15 -5.30 20.39
N LEU A 122 41.34 -5.35 19.77
CA LEU A 122 42.40 -4.36 19.85
C LEU A 122 42.86 -3.96 18.44
N LEU A 123 43.11 -2.67 18.26
CA LEU A 123 43.63 -2.09 17.03
C LEU A 123 44.61 -0.98 17.41
N GLU A 124 45.82 -1.01 16.87
CA GLU A 124 46.83 0.03 17.09
C GLU A 124 47.08 0.78 15.78
N GLU A 125 46.93 2.09 15.81
CA GLU A 125 47.12 2.95 14.63
C GLU A 125 47.84 4.23 15.05
N GLY A 126 49.03 4.48 14.48
CA GLY A 126 49.82 5.67 14.78
C GLY A 126 50.21 5.83 16.26
N GLY A 127 50.46 4.73 16.97
CA GLY A 127 50.75 4.71 18.40
C GLY A 127 49.53 4.94 19.31
N VAL A 128 48.32 4.96 18.75
CA VAL A 128 47.07 5.04 19.49
C VAL A 128 46.42 3.65 19.55
N VAL A 129 46.15 3.18 20.76
CA VAL A 129 45.44 1.91 20.98
C VAL A 129 43.94 2.14 21.06
N TRP A 130 43.22 1.47 20.17
CA TRP A 130 41.78 1.41 20.10
C TRP A 130 41.27 0.05 20.55
N ARG A 131 40.18 0.03 21.33
CA ARG A 131 39.56 -1.19 21.88
C ARG A 131 38.08 -1.27 21.55
N THR A 132 37.59 -2.46 21.23
CA THR A 132 36.15 -2.73 21.27
C THR A 132 35.76 -2.99 22.72
N LYS A 133 34.85 -2.18 23.26
CA LYS A 133 34.27 -2.40 24.58
C LYS A 133 32.88 -2.99 24.40
N GLU A 134 32.62 -4.16 24.97
CA GLU A 134 31.29 -4.77 24.98
C GLU A 134 30.26 -3.77 25.53
N GLY A 135 29.14 -3.61 24.81
CA GLY A 135 28.09 -2.63 25.16
C GLY A 135 28.42 -1.16 24.85
N ARG A 136 29.49 -0.85 24.11
CA ARG A 136 29.78 0.53 23.64
C ARG A 136 29.85 0.58 22.11
N ILE A 137 28.69 0.47 21.46
CA ILE A 137 28.56 0.56 19.99
C ILE A 137 27.76 1.83 19.68
N CYS A 138 28.23 2.66 18.75
CA CYS A 138 27.45 3.82 18.30
C CYS A 138 26.37 3.40 17.28
N ASP A 139 25.29 4.17 17.15
CA ASP A 139 24.17 3.84 16.26
C ASP A 139 24.62 3.65 14.81
N GLY A 140 25.60 4.47 14.38
CA GLY A 140 26.18 4.39 13.05
C GLY A 140 26.86 3.04 12.80
N CYS A 141 27.71 2.59 13.72
CA CYS A 141 28.39 1.31 13.60
C CYS A 141 27.44 0.12 13.78
N ALA A 142 26.44 0.24 14.65
CA ALA A 142 25.42 -0.79 14.85
C ALA A 142 24.63 -1.02 13.56
N LYS A 143 24.20 0.05 12.88
CA LYS A 143 23.45 -0.04 11.61
C LYS A 143 24.29 -0.57 10.46
N SER A 144 25.58 -0.25 10.42
CA SER A 144 26.47 -0.72 9.35
C SER A 144 27.10 -2.09 9.62
N GLY A 145 26.86 -2.70 10.79
CA GLY A 145 27.44 -3.99 11.16
C GLY A 145 28.96 -3.99 11.30
N VAL A 146 29.58 -2.81 11.52
CA VAL A 146 31.04 -2.67 11.63
C VAL A 146 31.47 -2.62 13.10
N LYS A 147 32.71 -3.06 13.37
CA LYS A 147 33.26 -3.04 14.73
C LYS A 147 33.47 -1.60 15.20
N CYS A 148 32.93 -1.28 16.38
CA CYS A 148 33.03 0.05 16.98
C CYS A 148 34.23 0.13 17.92
N PHE A 149 35.33 0.73 17.45
CA PHE A 149 36.55 0.89 18.22
C PHE A 149 36.61 2.25 18.94
N TRP A 150 36.94 2.24 20.23
CA TRP A 150 37.08 3.45 21.06
C TRP A 150 38.50 3.57 21.59
N ARG A 151 39.00 4.79 21.75
CA ARG A 151 40.29 5.01 22.41
C ARG A 151 40.20 4.66 23.88
N ASP A 152 41.21 3.96 24.39
CA ASP A 152 41.26 3.52 25.79
C ASP A 152 41.77 4.63 26.74
N ASP A 153 42.63 5.52 26.21
CA ASP A 153 43.27 6.62 26.93
C ASP A 153 42.33 7.80 27.22
N SER A 154 41.21 7.93 26.50
CA SER A 154 40.33 9.08 26.59
C SER A 154 38.97 8.71 27.18
N ARG A 155 38.81 8.97 28.49
CA ARG A 155 37.50 8.98 29.17
C ARG A 155 36.50 9.92 28.49
N TRP A 156 36.97 10.82 27.63
CA TRP A 156 36.17 11.81 26.89
C TRP A 156 36.18 11.62 25.38
N ALA A 157 36.51 10.43 24.86
CA ALA A 157 36.43 10.17 23.42
C ALA A 157 35.00 10.49 22.91
N LYS A 158 34.90 11.54 22.07
CA LYS A 158 33.64 12.04 21.50
C LYS A 158 33.13 11.20 20.32
N ALA A 159 34.02 10.40 19.70
CA ALA A 159 33.68 9.55 18.57
C ALA A 159 34.48 8.24 18.57
N CYS A 160 33.90 7.17 18.02
CA CYS A 160 34.61 5.94 17.69
C CYS A 160 35.55 6.17 16.49
N ARG A 161 36.49 5.25 16.25
CA ARG A 161 37.43 5.30 15.11
C ARG A 161 36.69 5.53 13.80
N GLU A 162 35.69 4.70 13.50
CA GLU A 162 34.98 4.73 12.24
C GLU A 162 34.29 6.08 11.97
N CYS A 163 33.56 6.59 12.97
CA CYS A 163 32.91 7.89 12.87
C CYS A 163 33.94 9.03 12.74
N ASN A 164 35.08 8.92 13.43
CA ASN A 164 36.15 9.92 13.35
C ASN A 164 36.80 9.93 11.95
N THR A 165 37.14 8.77 11.40
CA THR A 165 37.73 8.61 10.07
C THR A 165 36.78 9.11 8.99
N LEU A 166 35.49 8.78 9.08
CA LEU A 166 34.47 9.22 8.13
C LEU A 166 33.95 10.64 8.38
N LYS A 167 34.45 11.34 9.42
CA LYS A 167 33.98 12.67 9.86
C LYS A 167 32.45 12.73 10.05
N ARG A 168 31.86 11.66 10.58
CA ARG A 168 30.42 11.55 10.86
C ARG A 168 30.13 11.75 12.35
N LEU A 169 28.92 12.20 12.65
CA LEU A 169 28.44 12.31 14.03
C LEU A 169 28.36 10.91 14.66
N CYS A 170 29.02 10.75 15.81
CA CYS A 170 29.02 9.51 16.57
C CYS A 170 27.99 9.61 17.70
N THR A 171 26.82 9.00 17.52
CA THR A 171 25.77 8.96 18.53
C THR A 171 25.83 7.63 19.29
N LYS A 172 25.95 7.71 20.62
CA LYS A 172 25.92 6.52 21.49
C LYS A 172 24.51 6.41 22.10
N ASP A 173 23.86 5.27 21.89
CA ASP A 173 22.63 4.79 22.56
C ASP A 173 21.74 5.88 23.16
N GLY A 174 21.03 6.62 22.30
CA GLY A 174 19.83 7.38 22.71
C GLY A 174 20.01 8.56 23.68
N VAL A 175 21.19 8.82 24.22
CA VAL A 175 21.48 10.03 25.00
C VAL A 175 21.92 11.11 24.03
N GLY A 176 20.94 11.72 23.37
CA GLY A 176 21.16 12.91 22.56
C GLY A 176 21.81 14.00 23.40
N GLN A 177 23.09 14.30 23.15
CA GLN A 177 23.62 15.65 23.39
C GLN A 177 22.96 16.61 22.39
N LYS A 178 21.66 16.89 22.59
CA LYS A 178 21.05 18.12 22.10
C LYS A 178 21.53 19.23 23.03
N GLY A 179 22.68 19.80 22.70
CA GLY A 179 23.16 20.98 23.40
C GLY A 179 24.67 21.06 23.31
N LEU A 180 25.13 22.15 22.68
CA LEU A 180 26.50 22.63 22.60
C LEU A 180 27.32 22.01 21.46
N GLU A 181 27.22 22.60 20.26
CA GLU A 181 28.28 23.53 19.85
C GLU A 181 27.82 24.43 18.70
N ALA A 182 27.84 25.73 18.99
CA ALA A 182 27.62 26.81 18.06
C ALA A 182 28.83 26.97 17.13
N GLY A 183 28.60 26.84 15.82
CA GLY A 183 29.53 27.33 14.81
C GLY A 183 29.28 28.82 14.48
N PRO A 184 30.30 29.59 14.05
CA PRO A 184 30.28 31.05 14.10
C PRO A 184 29.45 31.72 13.00
N SER A 185 28.70 32.74 13.42
CA SER A 185 27.93 33.73 12.66
C SER A 185 28.43 34.09 11.25
N LYS A 186 27.53 34.03 10.25
CA LYS A 186 27.58 34.93 9.09
C LYS A 186 26.20 35.15 8.44
N LYS A 187 25.72 36.39 8.62
CA LYS A 187 24.80 37.19 7.79
C LYS A 187 23.31 36.80 7.75
N ARG A 188 22.57 37.47 8.64
CA ARG A 188 21.18 37.90 8.41
C ARG A 188 21.10 38.76 7.15
N LYS A 189 20.18 38.43 6.24
CA LYS A 189 19.50 39.41 5.38
C LYS A 189 18.01 39.26 5.67
N VAL A 190 17.49 40.19 6.47
CA VAL A 190 16.06 40.35 6.73
C VAL A 190 15.56 41.27 5.64
N ASP A 191 14.74 40.76 4.73
CA ASP A 191 13.82 41.59 3.97
C ASP A 191 12.38 41.22 4.34
N LYS A 192 11.59 42.29 4.37
CA LYS A 192 10.46 42.53 5.25
C LYS A 192 9.18 42.31 4.44
N GLY A 193 8.71 41.07 4.35
CA GLY A 193 7.44 40.72 3.68
C GLY A 193 6.27 40.70 4.65
N LYS A 194 5.42 41.73 4.58
CA LYS A 194 4.23 41.99 5.40
C LYS A 194 2.97 41.58 4.62
N GLY A 195 2.16 40.68 5.18
CA GLY A 195 0.76 40.37 4.81
C GLY A 195 0.30 39.18 5.67
N LYS A 196 -0.68 39.21 6.59
CA LYS A 196 -2.06 39.75 6.57
C LYS A 196 -2.76 39.43 5.24
N GLU A 197 -3.85 38.68 5.15
CA GLU A 197 -4.91 38.27 6.07
C GLU A 197 -5.69 37.08 5.45
N LYS A 198 -6.33 36.25 6.30
CA LYS A 198 -7.68 35.61 6.21
C LYS A 198 -8.15 34.97 4.89
N GLU A 199 -8.78 33.79 4.83
CA GLU A 199 -10.12 33.36 5.34
C GLU A 199 -10.23 31.83 5.01
N VAL A 200 -10.55 30.90 5.92
CA VAL A 200 -11.87 30.40 6.38
C VAL A 200 -12.78 29.76 5.30
N ASP A 201 -12.94 28.43 5.43
CA ASP A 201 -14.09 27.51 5.23
C ASP A 201 -14.89 27.35 3.91
N MET A 202 -15.62 26.22 3.92
CA MET A 202 -16.54 25.61 2.95
C MET A 202 -15.80 24.78 1.89
N TRP A 203 -16.05 23.48 1.69
CA TRP A 203 -17.35 22.81 1.56
C TRP A 203 -17.31 21.36 2.10
N GLU A 204 -18.05 21.11 3.19
CA GLU A 204 -18.92 19.93 3.28
C GLU A 204 -20.13 20.15 2.35
N HIS A 205 -20.73 19.04 1.89
CA HIS A 205 -21.96 18.87 1.09
C HIS A 205 -21.83 18.67 -0.43
N LEU A 206 -22.66 17.72 -0.91
CA LEU A 206 -22.83 17.10 -2.24
C LEU A 206 -21.98 15.82 -2.41
N MET A 207 -22.53 14.59 -2.42
CA MET A 207 -23.85 14.05 -2.83
C MET A 207 -24.01 12.69 -2.09
N LEU A 208 -25.11 12.23 -1.47
CA LEU A 208 -26.54 12.18 -1.83
C LEU A 208 -26.82 11.98 -3.32
#